data_AF-A0A3A9JZ31-F1
#
_entry.id   AF-A0A3A9JZ31-F1
#
_cell.length_a   1.000
_cell.length_b   1.000
_cell.length_c   1.000
_cell.angle_alpha   90.00
_cell.angle_beta   90.00
_cell.angle_gamma   90.00
#
_symmetry.space_group_name_H-M   'P 1'
#
loop_
_entity.id
_entity.type
_entity.pdbx_description
1 polymer ?
#
loop_
_entity_poly.entity_id
_entity_poly.type
_entity_poly.pdbx_seq_one_letter_code
_entity_poly.pdbx_strand_id
1 'polypeptide(L)'
;MEIFKSPTGNKLSCKGWQQKGLLRLLLNCINLDIAKNPEELVAYGGTRKVARDINSLEAIIEALKTLESDETLLIQSGKPVGIFRTFEFAPRVIMTGDLLVHRWANWDYFRELAEKGLTAYGQSTAGSWAYIGTQGIFQGTWETFSQVAKRHFDGSLRGKLVLTSGLSEMGSTKPVAITANGGVAIVVNADRSVVKKRLISSMIDIMASSLQEACDIAKEYVSRAKSISIGVAGNASDAYEAILSNNIKPDVVKDQTPAHDIKSYIPSGLSPEEARELRKTNPEMYEKIAKDSIRRHVQAMIEFKKRGSVVFDYGNNLRKQGHRVGVKDAFCFPGFASEYIRPLFCEGMGPFRWIALSGDQEDIYRTDEIILSIFKGDGRLKEWIDFVERRFAFHGLPVRVCWLNYKERSVFGNIMNEMVKLGELNHPAL
;
A
#
# COMPACT_ATOMS: atom_id res chain seq x y z
N MET A 1 7.53 13.90 24.22
CA MET A 1 7.33 12.44 24.16
C MET A 1 8.58 11.85 23.52
N GLU A 2 9.16 10.81 24.10
CA GLU A 2 10.39 10.23 23.56
C GLU A 2 10.09 9.56 22.22
N ILE A 3 10.80 9.94 21.15
CA ILE A 3 10.61 9.33 19.82
C ILE A 3 11.40 8.02 19.81
N PHE A 4 10.70 6.89 19.85
CA PHE A 4 11.34 5.59 19.73
C PHE A 4 11.95 5.44 18.33
N LYS A 5 13.27 5.20 18.27
CA LYS A 5 14.00 4.92 17.03
C LYS A 5 14.42 3.47 16.97
N SER A 6 14.29 2.87 15.78
CA SER A 6 14.82 1.53 15.54
C SER A 6 16.35 1.53 15.75
N PRO A 7 16.90 0.71 16.66
CA PRO A 7 18.34 0.65 16.87
C PRO A 7 19.02 0.04 15.65
N THR A 8 20.20 0.52 15.25
CA THR A 8 20.98 0.00 14.11
C THR A 8 22.29 -0.67 14.56
N GLY A 9 23.07 -1.23 13.64
CA GLY A 9 24.39 -1.81 13.90
C GLY A 9 24.40 -3.14 14.65
N ASN A 10 25.55 -3.48 15.26
CA ASN A 10 25.86 -4.81 15.78
C ASN A 10 25.57 -5.02 17.28
N LYS A 11 25.26 -3.96 18.04
CA LYS A 11 25.04 -4.05 19.49
C LYS A 11 23.69 -4.68 19.81
N LEU A 12 23.72 -5.88 20.39
CA LEU A 12 22.55 -6.57 20.92
C LEU A 12 22.01 -5.85 22.16
N SER A 13 20.71 -5.53 22.13
CA SER A 13 19.96 -4.99 23.27
C SER A 13 18.91 -5.97 23.80
N CYS A 14 18.88 -7.17 23.21
CA CYS A 14 17.99 -8.28 23.53
C CYS A 14 18.86 -9.54 23.68
N LYS A 15 18.30 -10.62 24.22
CA LYS A 15 19.05 -11.87 24.46
C LYS A 15 19.48 -12.62 23.20
N GLY A 16 18.90 -12.28 22.04
CA GLY A 16 19.28 -12.87 20.74
C GLY A 16 18.86 -12.02 19.55
N TRP A 17 19.32 -12.42 18.37
CA TRP A 17 19.05 -11.73 17.10
C TRP A 17 17.57 -11.81 16.67
N GLN A 18 16.87 -12.91 16.97
CA GLN A 18 15.44 -13.04 16.67
C GLN A 18 14.62 -11.99 17.43
N GLN A 19 14.87 -11.83 18.74
CA GLN A 19 14.20 -10.84 19.58
C GLN A 19 14.58 -9.41 19.18
N LYS A 20 15.87 -9.18 18.93
CA LYS A 20 16.38 -7.88 18.45
C LYS A 20 15.77 -7.49 17.12
N GLY A 21 15.64 -8.45 16.20
CA GLY A 21 15.04 -8.27 14.90
C GLY A 21 13.58 -7.86 14.99
N LEU A 22 12.80 -8.54 15.84
CA LEU A 22 11.41 -8.18 16.12
C LEU A 22 11.27 -6.79 16.75
N LEU A 23 12.17 -6.43 17.67
CA LEU A 23 12.22 -5.08 18.25
C LEU A 23 12.51 -4.02 17.17
N ARG A 24 13.46 -4.29 16.26
CA ARG A 24 13.79 -3.39 15.14
C ARG A 24 12.62 -3.23 14.19
N LEU A 25 11.93 -4.31 13.86
CA LEU A 25 10.73 -4.30 13.02
C LEU A 25 9.60 -3.46 13.65
N LEU A 26 9.31 -3.70 14.93
CA LEU A 26 8.32 -2.95 15.71
C LEU A 26 8.60 -1.44 15.64
N LEU A 27 9.83 -1.05 15.96
CA LEU A 27 10.23 0.36 16.00
C LEU A 27 10.36 0.98 14.61
N ASN A 28 10.69 0.19 13.58
CA ASN A 28 10.68 0.66 12.21
C ASN A 28 9.27 1.08 11.78
N CYS A 29 8.23 0.33 12.17
CA CYS A 29 6.85 0.63 11.80
C CYS A 29 6.32 1.99 12.35
N ILE A 30 6.95 2.54 13.39
CA ILE A 30 6.69 3.87 13.96
C ILE A 30 7.83 4.86 13.70
N ASN A 31 8.74 4.56 12.78
CA ASN A 31 9.78 5.50 12.38
C ASN A 31 9.15 6.72 11.68
N LEU A 32 9.57 7.93 12.07
CA LEU A 32 9.11 9.21 11.52
C LEU A 32 9.17 9.28 9.99
N ASP A 33 10.15 8.61 9.37
CA ASP A 33 10.37 8.65 7.93
C ASP A 33 9.34 7.82 7.16
N ILE A 34 8.68 6.84 7.79
CA ILE A 34 7.75 5.92 7.12
C ILE A 34 6.33 5.93 7.68
N ALA A 35 6.19 6.18 8.99
CA ALA A 35 4.92 6.12 9.68
C ALA A 35 4.08 7.36 9.40
N LYS A 36 2.76 7.16 9.28
CA LYS A 36 1.82 8.25 9.04
C LYS A 36 1.71 9.20 10.24
N ASN A 37 1.52 8.64 11.43
CA ASN A 37 1.41 9.39 12.67
C ASN A 37 2.00 8.55 13.81
N PRO A 38 3.33 8.54 13.96
CA PRO A 38 4.00 7.68 14.94
C PRO A 38 3.68 8.05 16.38
N GLU A 39 3.32 9.31 16.67
CA GLU A 39 2.91 9.73 18.02
C GLU A 39 1.63 9.02 18.49
N GLU A 40 0.70 8.75 17.56
CA GLU A 40 -0.50 7.95 17.82
C GLU A 40 -0.30 6.45 17.54
N LEU A 41 0.94 6.03 17.32
CA LEU A 41 1.35 4.67 16.95
C LEU A 41 0.81 4.20 15.60
N VAL A 42 0.41 5.12 14.72
CA VAL A 42 -0.21 4.82 13.43
C VAL A 42 0.85 4.68 12.34
N ALA A 43 0.98 3.46 11.80
CA ALA A 43 1.91 3.19 10.71
C ALA A 43 1.41 3.72 9.36
N TYR A 44 0.15 3.43 8.98
CA TYR A 44 -0.42 3.89 7.70
C TYR A 44 -1.95 3.95 7.69
N GLY A 45 -2.50 4.73 6.75
CA GLY A 45 -3.90 4.76 6.35
C GLY A 45 -4.94 4.72 7.47
N GLY A 46 -5.30 5.90 7.98
CA GLY A 46 -6.34 6.03 8.99
C GLY A 46 -5.77 5.78 10.38
N THR A 47 -6.28 4.77 11.09
CA THR A 47 -5.98 4.46 12.50
C THR A 47 -5.24 3.13 12.69
N ARG A 48 -4.46 2.66 11.69
CA ARG A 48 -3.79 1.36 11.76
C ARG A 48 -2.57 1.43 12.67
N LYS A 49 -2.70 0.87 13.87
CA LYS A 49 -1.70 1.00 14.93
C LYS A 49 -0.74 -0.18 15.00
N VAL A 50 0.48 0.11 15.45
CA VAL A 50 1.57 -0.86 15.66
C VAL A 50 1.47 -1.55 17.03
N ALA A 51 0.98 -0.81 18.03
CA ALA A 51 0.62 -1.29 19.35
C ALA A 51 -0.67 -0.59 19.81
N ARG A 52 -1.34 -1.12 20.82
CA ARG A 52 -2.67 -0.63 21.23
C ARG A 52 -2.64 0.82 21.72
N ASP A 53 -1.68 1.08 22.58
CA ASP A 53 -1.43 2.32 23.29
C ASP A 53 0.06 2.37 23.68
N ILE A 54 0.50 3.52 24.21
CA ILE A 54 1.91 3.75 24.56
C ILE A 54 2.41 2.78 25.63
N ASN A 55 1.59 2.50 26.65
CA ASN A 55 1.93 1.56 27.72
C ASN A 55 2.12 0.14 27.17
N SER A 56 1.29 -0.26 26.21
CA SER A 56 1.43 -1.54 25.51
C SER A 56 2.71 -1.59 24.68
N LEU A 57 3.08 -0.50 24.00
CA LEU A 57 4.34 -0.41 23.25
C LEU A 57 5.55 -0.59 24.18
N GLU A 58 5.59 0.16 25.28
CA GLU A 58 6.69 0.09 26.25
C GLU A 58 6.82 -1.32 26.86
N ALA A 59 5.68 -1.93 27.23
CA ALA A 59 5.65 -3.29 27.74
C ALA A 59 6.13 -4.33 26.70
N ILE A 60 5.80 -4.14 25.41
CA ILE A 60 6.31 -5.00 24.33
C ILE A 60 7.82 -4.83 24.19
N ILE A 61 8.34 -3.60 24.22
CA ILE A 61 9.78 -3.33 24.10
C ILE A 61 10.53 -4.01 25.24
N GLU A 62 10.08 -3.86 26.47
CA GLU A 62 10.71 -4.50 27.63
C GLU A 62 10.62 -6.03 27.58
N ALA A 63 9.46 -6.58 27.18
CA ALA A 63 9.31 -8.01 26.98
C ALA A 63 10.30 -8.54 25.93
N LEU A 64 10.46 -7.88 24.78
CA LEU A 64 11.41 -8.29 23.73
C LEU A 64 12.87 -8.19 24.17
N LYS A 65 13.22 -7.29 25.09
CA LYS A 65 14.59 -7.21 25.63
C LYS A 65 14.94 -8.39 26.53
N THR A 66 13.95 -8.91 27.27
CA THR A 66 14.16 -9.95 28.29
C THR A 66 13.74 -11.36 27.85
N LEU A 67 12.99 -11.50 26.76
CA LEU A 67 12.49 -12.77 26.22
C LEU A 67 13.64 -13.74 25.89
N GLU A 68 13.55 -14.96 26.43
CA GLU A 68 14.51 -16.03 26.16
C GLU A 68 14.34 -16.65 24.76
N SER A 69 15.33 -17.44 24.35
CA SER A 69 15.32 -18.13 23.05
C SER A 69 14.34 -19.30 22.99
N ASP A 70 13.88 -19.82 24.12
CA ASP A 70 12.85 -20.87 24.21
C ASP A 70 11.52 -20.35 24.75
N GLU A 71 11.28 -19.04 24.69
CA GLU A 71 10.03 -18.40 25.10
C GLU A 71 9.27 -17.81 23.89
N THR A 72 7.95 -17.66 24.06
CA THR A 72 7.05 -17.03 23.10
C THR A 72 6.18 -15.98 23.78
N LEU A 73 6.26 -14.73 23.30
CA LEU A 73 5.40 -13.63 23.70
C LEU A 73 4.07 -13.67 22.94
N LEU A 74 2.95 -13.51 23.65
CA LEU A 74 1.62 -13.41 23.07
C LEU A 74 1.16 -11.95 23.02
N ILE A 75 0.71 -11.52 21.84
CA ILE A 75 0.14 -10.19 21.63
C ILE A 75 -1.32 -10.31 21.18
N GLN A 76 -2.21 -9.67 21.93
CA GLN A 76 -3.63 -9.59 21.61
C GLN A 76 -3.96 -8.14 21.28
N SER A 77 -4.46 -7.87 20.08
CA SER A 77 -4.77 -6.54 19.52
C SER A 77 -3.78 -5.46 19.95
N GLY A 78 -2.49 -5.69 19.69
CA GLY A 78 -1.41 -4.74 19.99
C GLY A 78 -1.02 -4.59 21.46
N LYS A 79 -1.49 -5.48 22.36
CA LYS A 79 -1.13 -5.51 23.78
C LYS A 79 -0.42 -6.82 24.14
N PRO A 80 0.72 -6.80 24.87
CA PRO A 80 1.37 -8.01 25.35
C PRO A 80 0.54 -8.61 26.50
N VAL A 81 0.15 -9.89 26.39
CA VAL A 81 -0.77 -10.54 27.34
C VAL A 81 -0.18 -11.72 28.10
N GLY A 82 0.99 -12.22 27.69
CA GLY A 82 1.68 -13.29 28.41
C GLY A 82 2.92 -13.78 27.67
N ILE A 83 3.82 -14.41 28.42
CA ILE A 83 4.99 -15.11 27.90
C ILE A 83 4.89 -16.56 28.37
N PHE A 84 5.09 -17.51 27.47
CA PHE A 84 5.08 -18.93 27.78
C PHE A 84 6.35 -19.57 27.25
N ARG A 85 6.88 -20.52 28.01
CA ARG A 85 7.98 -21.36 27.54
C ARG A 85 7.49 -22.28 26.43
N THR A 86 8.24 -22.32 25.35
CA THR A 86 8.05 -23.17 24.17
C THR A 86 9.36 -23.91 23.88
N PHE A 87 10.04 -23.59 22.77
CA PHE A 87 11.29 -24.22 22.32
C PHE A 87 11.95 -23.34 21.25
N GLU A 88 13.25 -23.53 21.01
CA GLU A 88 14.07 -22.60 20.20
C GLU A 88 13.58 -22.41 18.75
N PHE A 89 12.95 -23.42 18.17
CA PHE A 89 12.40 -23.38 16.80
C PHE A 89 10.94 -22.90 16.73
N ALA A 90 10.31 -22.59 17.87
CA ALA A 90 9.00 -21.94 17.90
C ALA A 90 9.11 -20.45 17.51
N PRO A 91 8.02 -19.82 17.07
CA PRO A 91 7.96 -18.36 16.94
C PRO A 91 8.23 -17.66 18.28
N ARG A 92 9.06 -16.60 18.26
CA ARG A 92 9.30 -15.75 19.45
C ARG A 92 8.09 -14.90 19.82
N VAL A 93 7.24 -14.56 18.85
CA VAL A 93 6.02 -13.78 19.09
C VAL A 93 4.87 -14.38 18.28
N ILE A 94 3.71 -14.55 18.93
CA ILE A 94 2.44 -14.89 18.28
C ILE A 94 1.47 -13.74 18.50
N MET A 95 0.85 -13.26 17.43
CA MET A 95 -0.01 -12.09 17.46
C MET A 95 -1.40 -12.41 16.91
N THR A 96 -2.42 -11.84 17.55
CA THR A 96 -3.79 -11.81 17.03
C THR A 96 -4.28 -10.37 17.05
N GLY A 97 -4.75 -9.86 15.91
CA GLY A 97 -5.24 -8.48 15.78
C GLY A 97 -6.73 -8.47 15.45
N ASP A 98 -7.50 -7.60 16.11
CA ASP A 98 -8.84 -7.16 15.67
C ASP A 98 -9.86 -8.28 15.34
N LEU A 99 -9.66 -9.48 15.90
CA LEU A 99 -10.58 -10.61 15.76
C LEU A 99 -11.84 -10.37 16.59
N LEU A 100 -12.99 -10.39 15.91
CA LEU A 100 -14.32 -10.30 16.51
C LEU A 100 -15.16 -11.50 16.08
N VAL A 101 -16.02 -11.98 16.97
CA VAL A 101 -17.02 -13.00 16.62
C VAL A 101 -17.91 -12.46 15.51
N HIS A 102 -18.20 -13.26 14.48
CA HIS A 102 -18.75 -12.80 13.20
C HIS A 102 -19.96 -11.85 13.31
N ARG A 103 -20.91 -12.14 14.21
CA ARG A 103 -22.10 -11.31 14.44
C ARG A 103 -21.76 -9.86 14.86
N TRP A 104 -20.63 -9.67 15.51
CA TRP A 104 -20.11 -8.40 16.01
C TRP A 104 -18.97 -7.82 15.16
N ALA A 105 -18.57 -8.49 14.07
CA ALA A 105 -17.51 -8.05 13.18
C ALA A 105 -17.96 -6.88 12.27
N ASN A 106 -18.29 -5.75 12.89
CA ASN A 106 -18.70 -4.50 12.23
C ASN A 106 -17.97 -3.30 12.84
N TRP A 107 -17.92 -2.20 12.09
CA TRP A 107 -17.16 -1.02 12.48
C TRP A 107 -17.70 -0.30 13.71
N ASP A 108 -19.00 -0.36 13.98
CA ASP A 108 -19.60 0.35 15.11
C ASP A 108 -19.18 -0.33 16.43
N TYR A 109 -19.31 -1.65 16.50
CA TYR A 109 -18.86 -2.42 17.65
C TYR A 109 -17.33 -2.40 17.81
N PHE A 110 -16.58 -2.43 16.70
CA PHE A 110 -15.14 -2.25 16.75
C PHE A 110 -14.75 -0.92 17.40
N ARG A 111 -15.41 0.19 17.01
CA ARG A 111 -15.16 1.53 17.59
C ARG A 111 -15.50 1.57 19.06
N GLU A 112 -16.63 1.00 19.47
CA GLU A 112 -17.01 0.89 20.88
C GLU A 112 -15.91 0.19 21.71
N LEU A 113 -15.37 -0.92 21.22
CA LEU A 113 -14.26 -1.62 21.88
C LEU A 113 -12.95 -0.83 21.87
N ALA A 114 -12.67 -0.11 20.79
CA ALA A 114 -11.47 0.72 20.67
C ALA A 114 -11.52 1.91 21.64
N GLU A 115 -12.67 2.56 21.80
CA GLU A 115 -12.92 3.63 22.77
C GLU A 115 -12.76 3.14 24.22
N LYS A 116 -13.12 1.87 24.49
CA LYS A 116 -12.88 1.19 25.77
C LYS A 116 -11.43 0.72 25.97
N GLY A 117 -10.53 0.93 24.99
CA GLY A 117 -9.14 0.45 25.07
C GLY A 117 -8.98 -1.08 24.98
N LEU A 118 -9.98 -1.78 24.43
CA LEU A 118 -10.02 -3.26 24.38
C LEU A 118 -9.47 -3.83 23.07
N THR A 119 -9.35 -3.01 22.03
CA THR A 119 -8.81 -3.42 20.73
C THR A 119 -8.04 -2.28 20.06
N ALA A 120 -7.28 -2.62 19.03
CA ALA A 120 -6.64 -1.70 18.11
C ALA A 120 -6.61 -2.35 16.73
N TYR A 121 -6.77 -1.52 15.69
CA TYR A 121 -6.79 -2.02 14.32
C TYR A 121 -5.36 -2.18 13.82
N GLY A 122 -4.86 -3.41 13.74
CA GLY A 122 -3.50 -3.68 13.25
C GLY A 122 -3.42 -3.81 11.73
N GLN A 123 -4.55 -4.05 11.07
CA GLN A 123 -4.62 -4.48 9.68
C GLN A 123 -3.67 -5.67 9.45
N SER A 124 -2.88 -5.66 8.38
CA SER A 124 -1.92 -6.71 8.05
C SER A 124 -0.57 -6.36 8.63
N THR A 125 0.12 -5.36 8.05
CA THR A 125 1.55 -5.15 8.34
C THR A 125 1.84 -4.18 9.50
N ALA A 126 0.87 -3.40 9.97
CA ALA A 126 1.10 -2.52 11.12
C ALA A 126 1.14 -3.34 12.41
N GLY A 127 0.09 -4.13 12.66
CA GLY A 127 -0.02 -5.00 13.83
C GLY A 127 0.92 -6.20 13.83
N SER A 128 1.44 -6.60 12.66
CA SER A 128 2.43 -7.69 12.52
C SER A 128 3.87 -7.20 12.39
N TRP A 129 4.12 -5.90 12.53
CA TRP A 129 5.43 -5.26 12.46
C TRP A 129 6.19 -5.49 11.14
N ALA A 130 5.49 -5.59 10.02
CA ALA A 130 6.06 -5.85 8.69
C ALA A 130 5.90 -4.67 7.72
N TYR A 131 5.64 -3.47 8.24
CA TYR A 131 5.46 -2.26 7.43
C TYR A 131 6.82 -1.65 7.08
N ILE A 132 7.01 -1.40 5.78
CA ILE A 132 8.27 -0.98 5.16
C ILE A 132 8.06 0.26 4.29
N GLY A 133 7.12 1.12 4.70
CA GLY A 133 6.74 2.30 3.92
C GLY A 133 6.01 1.96 2.62
N THR A 134 6.15 2.85 1.64
CA THR A 134 5.43 2.81 0.36
C THR A 134 5.84 1.64 -0.53
N GLN A 135 7.08 1.14 -0.41
CA GLN A 135 7.60 0.06 -1.25
C GLN A 135 6.77 -1.24 -1.11
N GLY A 136 6.20 -1.48 0.07
CA GLY A 136 5.42 -2.68 0.40
C GLY A 136 4.22 -2.96 -0.53
N ILE A 137 3.51 -1.93 -0.97
CA ILE A 137 2.37 -2.06 -1.90
C ILE A 137 2.75 -1.70 -3.35
N PHE A 138 3.86 -1.00 -3.52
CA PHE A 138 4.28 -0.47 -4.82
C PHE A 138 4.43 -1.60 -5.85
N GLN A 139 5.08 -2.71 -5.48
CA GLN A 139 5.28 -3.82 -6.43
C GLN A 139 3.99 -4.48 -6.88
N GLY A 140 3.04 -4.71 -5.97
CA GLY A 140 1.76 -5.31 -6.38
C GLY A 140 0.99 -4.45 -7.38
N THR A 141 1.14 -3.12 -7.27
CA THR A 141 0.56 -2.17 -8.24
C THR A 141 1.32 -2.16 -9.55
N TRP A 142 2.66 -2.23 -9.49
CA TRP A 142 3.49 -2.39 -10.67
C TRP A 142 3.18 -3.69 -11.42
N GLU A 143 3.08 -4.82 -10.72
CA GLU A 143 2.72 -6.14 -11.27
C GLU A 143 1.33 -6.11 -11.91
N THR A 144 0.36 -5.46 -11.27
CA THR A 144 -0.97 -5.32 -11.89
C THR A 144 -0.87 -4.64 -13.24
N PHE A 145 -0.13 -3.54 -13.35
CA PHE A 145 0.02 -2.82 -14.60
C PHE A 145 0.90 -3.56 -15.61
N SER A 146 1.91 -4.31 -15.17
CA SER A 146 2.70 -5.20 -16.03
C SER A 146 1.81 -6.28 -16.64
N GLN A 147 0.92 -6.89 -15.85
CA GLN A 147 -0.04 -7.88 -16.35
C GLN A 147 -1.10 -7.26 -17.29
N VAL A 148 -1.58 -6.04 -17.00
CA VAL A 148 -2.45 -5.29 -17.92
C VAL A 148 -1.73 -5.06 -19.25
N ALA A 149 -0.48 -4.61 -19.20
CA ALA A 149 0.35 -4.36 -20.38
C ALA A 149 0.56 -5.64 -21.21
N LYS A 150 0.94 -6.75 -20.56
CA LYS A 150 1.15 -8.05 -21.22
C LYS A 150 -0.11 -8.58 -21.89
N ARG A 151 -1.29 -8.39 -21.30
CA ARG A 151 -2.54 -8.95 -21.84
C ARG A 151 -3.20 -8.10 -22.91
N HIS A 152 -2.99 -6.79 -22.87
CA HIS A 152 -3.78 -5.86 -23.69
C HIS A 152 -2.94 -4.98 -24.62
N PHE A 153 -1.64 -4.85 -24.38
CA PHE A 153 -0.78 -3.84 -25.01
C PHE A 153 0.65 -4.33 -25.30
N ASP A 154 0.80 -5.60 -25.69
CA ASP A 154 2.08 -6.19 -26.13
C ASP A 154 3.24 -6.05 -25.11
N GLY A 155 2.90 -6.06 -23.82
CA GLY A 155 3.88 -6.02 -22.73
C GLY A 155 4.30 -4.63 -22.24
N SER A 156 3.79 -3.54 -22.82
CA SER A 156 4.11 -2.17 -22.35
C SER A 156 2.90 -1.22 -22.36
N LEU A 157 2.86 -0.28 -21.41
CA LEU A 157 1.90 0.84 -21.43
C LEU A 157 2.42 2.05 -22.23
N ARG A 158 3.52 1.91 -22.97
CA ARG A 158 4.08 2.99 -23.78
C ARG A 158 3.05 3.54 -24.77
N GLY A 159 2.81 4.85 -24.71
CA GLY A 159 1.80 5.51 -25.54
C GLY A 159 0.35 5.17 -25.13
N LYS A 160 0.14 4.68 -23.90
CA LYS A 160 -1.20 4.40 -23.34
C LYS A 160 -1.54 5.36 -22.21
N LEU A 161 -2.80 5.80 -22.20
CA LEU A 161 -3.38 6.65 -21.18
C LEU A 161 -4.10 5.83 -20.11
N VAL A 162 -3.72 6.01 -18.86
CA VAL A 162 -4.36 5.43 -17.69
C VAL A 162 -5.06 6.51 -16.88
N LEU A 163 -6.37 6.38 -16.70
CA LEU A 163 -7.17 7.25 -15.82
C LEU A 163 -7.39 6.57 -14.47
N THR A 164 -7.12 7.30 -13.39
CA THR A 164 -7.47 6.83 -12.05
C THR A 164 -7.78 7.97 -11.07
N SER A 165 -8.34 7.63 -9.90
CA SER A 165 -8.55 8.56 -8.80
C SER A 165 -8.04 8.04 -7.46
N GLY A 166 -7.74 8.97 -6.54
CA GLY A 166 -7.28 8.69 -5.18
C GLY A 166 -5.75 8.65 -5.03
N LEU A 167 -5.20 9.64 -4.31
CA LEU A 167 -3.79 9.85 -3.99
C LEU A 167 -3.51 9.75 -2.48
N SER A 168 -4.23 8.85 -1.79
CA SER A 168 -3.89 8.45 -0.41
C SER A 168 -2.48 7.84 -0.36
N GLU A 169 -1.95 7.52 0.82
CA GLU A 169 -0.61 6.89 0.93
C GLU A 169 -0.46 5.62 0.09
N MET A 170 -1.49 4.78 0.06
CA MET A 170 -1.52 3.61 -0.82
C MET A 170 -1.77 4.02 -2.27
N GLY A 171 -2.65 5.01 -2.51
CA GLY A 171 -2.96 5.51 -3.84
C GLY A 171 -1.80 6.22 -4.54
N SER A 172 -0.87 6.83 -3.81
CA SER A 172 0.27 7.54 -4.41
C SER A 172 1.28 6.61 -5.08
N THR A 173 1.17 5.29 -4.91
CA THR A 173 2.00 4.32 -5.61
C THR A 173 1.58 4.10 -7.07
N LYS A 174 0.33 4.42 -7.43
CA LYS A 174 -0.22 4.19 -8.77
C LYS A 174 0.43 5.00 -9.88
N PRO A 175 0.58 6.33 -9.76
CA PRO A 175 1.13 7.14 -10.84
C PRO A 175 2.55 6.65 -11.18
N VAL A 176 3.34 6.37 -10.14
CA VAL A 176 4.67 5.76 -10.24
C VAL A 176 4.63 4.37 -10.90
N ALA A 177 3.66 3.52 -10.55
CA ALA A 177 3.55 2.18 -11.13
C ALA A 177 3.14 2.21 -12.61
N ILE A 178 2.32 3.18 -13.01
CA ILE A 178 1.91 3.39 -14.39
C ILE A 178 3.12 3.87 -15.21
N THR A 179 3.85 4.87 -14.73
CA THR A 179 5.02 5.40 -15.45
C THR A 179 6.16 4.41 -15.52
N ALA A 180 6.34 3.59 -14.48
CA ALA A 180 7.28 2.46 -14.46
C ALA A 180 6.96 1.39 -15.53
N ASN A 181 5.70 1.26 -15.95
CA ASN A 181 5.29 0.41 -17.06
C ASN A 181 5.24 1.17 -18.41
N GLY A 182 5.75 2.40 -18.46
CA GLY A 182 5.83 3.25 -19.66
C GLY A 182 4.58 4.09 -19.94
N GLY A 183 3.58 4.06 -19.07
CA GLY A 183 2.28 4.71 -19.30
C GLY A 183 2.21 6.19 -18.96
N VAL A 184 1.15 6.84 -19.45
CA VAL A 184 0.74 8.20 -19.06
C VAL A 184 -0.40 8.09 -18.06
N ALA A 185 -0.27 8.71 -16.88
CA ALA A 185 -1.28 8.66 -15.83
C ALA A 185 -1.96 10.01 -15.63
N ILE A 186 -3.29 10.04 -15.65
CA ILE A 186 -4.08 11.13 -15.06
C ILE A 186 -4.65 10.62 -13.74
N VAL A 187 -4.34 11.31 -12.64
CA VAL A 187 -4.77 10.94 -11.30
C VAL A 187 -5.56 12.05 -10.63
N VAL A 188 -6.85 11.82 -10.46
CA VAL A 188 -7.80 12.77 -9.89
C VAL A 188 -7.86 12.64 -8.36
N ASN A 189 -7.80 13.75 -7.64
CA ASN A 189 -8.05 13.79 -6.20
C ASN A 189 -8.86 15.02 -5.79
N ALA A 190 -9.87 14.84 -4.93
CA ALA A 190 -10.73 15.94 -4.50
C ALA A 190 -10.00 16.99 -3.65
N ASP A 191 -8.90 16.63 -2.98
CA ASP A 191 -8.15 17.52 -2.13
C ASP A 191 -6.86 18.00 -2.82
N ARG A 192 -6.83 19.29 -3.17
CA ARG A 192 -5.67 19.95 -3.81
C ARG A 192 -4.40 19.84 -2.96
N SER A 193 -4.53 19.88 -1.63
CA SER A 193 -3.38 19.77 -0.72
C SER A 193 -2.72 18.39 -0.81
N VAL A 194 -3.52 17.34 -1.02
CA VAL A 194 -3.03 15.96 -1.22
C VAL A 194 -2.27 15.86 -2.54
N VAL A 195 -2.79 16.43 -3.63
CA VAL A 195 -2.09 16.46 -4.92
C VAL A 195 -0.74 17.17 -4.78
N LYS A 196 -0.72 18.36 -4.16
CA LYS A 196 0.50 19.13 -3.90
C LYS A 196 1.50 18.33 -3.05
N LYS A 197 1.04 17.63 -2.02
CA LYS A 197 1.90 16.76 -1.19
C LYS A 197 2.54 15.65 -2.02
N ARG A 198 1.82 15.07 -2.98
CA ARG A 198 2.37 14.04 -3.88
C ARG A 198 3.37 14.56 -4.89
N LEU A 199 3.20 15.80 -5.34
CA LEU A 199 4.20 16.48 -6.16
C LEU A 199 5.50 16.69 -5.39
N ILE A 200 5.40 17.25 -4.16
CA ILE A 200 6.56 17.47 -3.28
C ILE A 200 7.28 16.15 -2.97
N SER A 201 6.52 15.08 -2.72
CA SER A 201 7.09 13.75 -2.45
C SER A 201 7.46 12.95 -3.70
N SER A 202 7.50 13.57 -4.89
CA SER A 202 7.84 12.90 -6.17
C SER A 202 7.01 11.64 -6.49
N MET A 203 5.78 11.56 -5.99
CA MET A 203 4.84 10.46 -6.28
C MET A 203 4.00 10.73 -7.53
N ILE A 204 3.97 11.99 -7.99
CA ILE A 204 3.51 12.42 -9.31
C ILE A 204 4.58 13.34 -9.89
N ASP A 205 4.64 13.45 -11.22
CA ASP A 205 5.66 14.27 -11.90
C ASP A 205 5.19 15.72 -12.04
N ILE A 206 3.89 15.92 -12.32
CA ILE A 206 3.30 17.26 -12.46
C ILE A 206 1.93 17.35 -11.79
N MET A 207 1.57 18.59 -11.42
CA MET A 207 0.23 18.95 -10.96
C MET A 207 -0.40 19.91 -11.96
N ALA A 208 -1.46 19.48 -12.64
CA ALA A 208 -2.22 20.32 -13.54
C ALA A 208 -3.15 21.27 -12.76
N SER A 209 -3.36 22.47 -13.30
CA SER A 209 -4.27 23.48 -12.76
C SER A 209 -5.75 23.16 -13.02
N SER A 210 -6.03 22.39 -14.08
CA SER A 210 -7.37 21.97 -14.48
C SER A 210 -7.37 20.57 -15.11
N LEU A 211 -8.55 19.96 -15.20
CA LEU A 211 -8.73 18.67 -15.88
C LEU A 211 -8.44 18.79 -17.38
N GLN A 212 -8.77 19.92 -18.00
CA GLN A 212 -8.49 20.17 -19.40
C GLN A 212 -6.99 20.18 -19.66
N GLU A 213 -6.23 20.95 -18.88
CA GLU A 213 -4.77 20.97 -18.97
C GLU A 213 -4.18 19.57 -18.73
N ALA A 214 -4.68 18.82 -17.74
CA ALA A 214 -4.22 17.45 -17.50
C ALA A 214 -4.42 16.56 -18.73
N CYS A 215 -5.55 16.70 -19.43
CA CYS A 215 -5.83 15.96 -20.65
C CYS A 215 -4.94 16.38 -21.83
N ASP A 216 -4.64 17.67 -21.96
CA ASP A 216 -3.83 18.19 -23.06
C ASP A 216 -2.36 17.75 -22.90
N ILE A 217 -1.82 17.82 -21.68
CA ILE A 217 -0.49 17.28 -21.38
C ILE A 217 -0.46 15.76 -21.61
N ALA A 218 -1.51 15.04 -21.19
CA ALA A 218 -1.57 13.59 -21.40
C ALA A 218 -1.53 13.22 -22.89
N LYS A 219 -2.29 13.93 -23.75
CA LYS A 219 -2.28 13.73 -25.21
C LYS A 219 -0.89 13.97 -25.79
N GLU A 220 -0.20 15.02 -25.36
CA GLU A 220 1.16 15.31 -25.80
C GLU A 220 2.12 14.15 -25.47
N TYR A 221 2.11 13.66 -24.24
CA TYR A 221 3.01 12.57 -23.81
C TYR A 221 2.66 11.22 -24.43
N VAL A 222 1.37 10.95 -24.63
CA VAL A 222 0.90 9.77 -25.38
C VAL A 222 1.44 9.80 -26.81
N SER A 223 1.32 10.91 -27.53
CA SER A 223 1.81 11.03 -28.92
C SER A 223 3.33 10.90 -29.05
N ARG A 224 4.07 11.32 -28.01
CA ARG A 224 5.54 11.17 -27.93
C ARG A 224 5.98 9.80 -27.41
N ALA A 225 5.04 8.93 -27.02
CA ALA A 225 5.33 7.64 -26.41
C ALA A 225 6.29 7.74 -25.22
N LYS A 226 6.08 8.76 -24.37
CA LYS A 226 6.83 9.02 -23.12
C LYS A 226 5.90 8.90 -21.92
N SER A 227 6.40 8.34 -20.83
CA SER A 227 5.65 8.23 -19.58
C SER A 227 5.63 9.55 -18.81
N ILE A 228 4.49 9.86 -18.19
CA ILE A 228 4.36 10.97 -17.23
C ILE A 228 3.20 10.68 -16.28
N SER A 229 3.29 11.16 -15.05
CA SER A 229 2.19 11.15 -14.10
C SER A 229 1.69 12.55 -13.76
N ILE A 230 0.39 12.74 -13.94
CA ILE A 230 -0.30 14.03 -13.88
C ILE A 230 -1.34 13.96 -12.76
N GLY A 231 -1.09 14.68 -11.67
CA GLY A 231 -2.09 14.87 -10.62
C GLY A 231 -3.00 16.05 -10.92
N VAL A 232 -4.30 15.92 -10.68
CA VAL A 232 -5.25 17.03 -10.84
C VAL A 232 -6.25 17.07 -9.69
N ALA A 233 -6.51 18.27 -9.19
CA ALA A 233 -7.51 18.49 -8.17
C ALA A 233 -8.92 18.45 -8.81
N GLY A 234 -9.80 17.61 -8.28
CA GLY A 234 -11.18 17.46 -8.77
C GLY A 234 -11.90 16.27 -8.14
N ASN A 235 -13.23 16.29 -8.18
CA ASN A 235 -14.00 15.12 -7.75
C ASN A 235 -13.88 14.00 -8.80
N ALA A 236 -13.71 12.75 -8.37
CA ALA A 236 -13.57 11.62 -9.28
C ALA A 236 -14.81 11.43 -10.17
N SER A 237 -16.02 11.57 -9.62
CA SER A 237 -17.26 11.40 -10.39
C SER A 237 -17.37 12.44 -11.51
N ASP A 238 -17.16 13.71 -11.18
CA ASP A 238 -17.23 14.82 -12.14
C ASP A 238 -16.13 14.72 -13.21
N ALA A 239 -14.90 14.38 -12.80
CA ALA A 239 -13.79 14.26 -13.75
C ALA A 239 -13.98 13.13 -14.76
N TYR A 240 -14.52 11.99 -14.32
CA TYR A 240 -14.77 10.85 -15.21
C TYR A 240 -15.91 11.17 -16.20
N GLU A 241 -16.98 11.83 -15.75
CA GLU A 241 -18.07 12.31 -16.62
C GLU A 241 -17.58 13.37 -17.62
N ALA A 242 -16.72 14.29 -17.19
CA ALA A 242 -16.13 15.30 -18.06
C ALA A 242 -15.22 14.69 -19.13
N ILE A 243 -14.38 13.71 -18.79
CA ILE A 243 -13.53 12.99 -19.76
C ILE A 243 -14.40 12.27 -20.81
N LEU A 244 -15.49 11.61 -20.38
CA LEU A 244 -16.45 10.96 -21.28
C LEU A 244 -17.12 11.96 -22.23
N SER A 245 -17.55 13.10 -21.70
CA SER A 245 -18.25 14.15 -22.45
C SER A 245 -17.34 14.82 -23.50
N ASN A 246 -16.04 14.90 -23.21
CA ASN A 246 -15.03 15.40 -24.15
C ASN A 246 -14.51 14.33 -25.13
N ASN A 247 -15.14 13.14 -25.18
CA ASN A 247 -14.77 12.02 -26.05
C ASN A 247 -13.29 11.59 -25.92
N ILE A 248 -12.69 11.80 -24.74
CA ILE A 248 -11.36 11.29 -24.45
C ILE A 248 -11.54 9.83 -24.01
N LYS A 249 -10.82 8.92 -24.67
CA LYS A 249 -10.82 7.49 -24.34
C LYS A 249 -9.48 7.11 -23.70
N PRO A 250 -9.41 6.97 -22.37
CA PRO A 250 -8.28 6.30 -21.73
C PRO A 250 -8.18 4.85 -22.20
N ASP A 251 -6.98 4.31 -22.34
CA ASP A 251 -6.76 2.90 -22.62
C ASP A 251 -7.10 2.03 -21.41
N VAL A 252 -6.80 2.53 -20.20
CA VAL A 252 -7.05 1.83 -18.92
C VAL A 252 -7.76 2.75 -17.93
N VAL A 253 -8.78 2.24 -17.23
CA VAL A 253 -9.52 2.99 -16.20
C VAL A 253 -9.69 2.15 -14.94
N LYS A 254 -9.38 2.73 -13.78
CA LYS A 254 -9.57 2.10 -12.45
C LYS A 254 -9.62 3.12 -11.32
N ASP A 255 -9.91 2.71 -10.09
CA ASP A 255 -10.06 3.63 -8.96
C ASP A 255 -9.36 3.16 -7.64
N GLN A 256 -8.87 4.08 -6.80
CA GLN A 256 -8.80 3.88 -5.33
C GLN A 256 -9.14 5.18 -4.57
N THR A 257 -10.29 5.78 -4.84
CA THR A 257 -10.94 6.56 -3.79
C THR A 257 -11.19 5.67 -2.57
N PRO A 258 -11.38 6.23 -1.36
CA PRO A 258 -11.66 5.43 -0.16
C PRO A 258 -13.12 4.90 -0.13
N ALA A 259 -13.65 4.37 -1.24
CA ALA A 259 -15.04 3.91 -1.39
C ALA A 259 -15.45 2.76 -0.45
N HIS A 260 -14.49 2.10 0.21
CA HIS A 260 -14.77 1.07 1.22
C HIS A 260 -15.51 1.67 2.43
N ASP A 261 -15.29 2.95 2.70
CA ASP A 261 -16.03 3.74 3.67
C ASP A 261 -16.68 4.94 2.96
N ILE A 262 -18.00 4.93 2.84
CA ILE A 262 -18.76 6.02 2.20
C ILE A 262 -18.50 7.34 2.91
N LYS A 263 -18.27 7.33 4.23
CA LYS A 263 -17.96 8.54 5.02
C LYS A 263 -16.56 9.10 4.72
N SER A 264 -15.72 8.37 4.00
CA SER A 264 -14.40 8.83 3.57
C SER A 264 -14.39 9.30 2.10
N TYR A 265 -15.42 8.97 1.31
CA TYR A 265 -15.54 9.37 -0.09
C TYR A 265 -16.09 10.81 -0.17
N ILE A 266 -15.27 11.75 -0.65
CA ILE A 266 -15.71 13.14 -0.82
C ILE A 266 -16.74 13.21 -1.97
N PRO A 267 -18.00 13.61 -1.69
CA PRO A 267 -19.02 13.73 -2.72
C PRO A 267 -18.73 14.91 -3.64
N SER A 268 -19.29 14.87 -4.84
CA SER A 268 -19.27 16.00 -5.75
C SER A 268 -20.01 17.20 -5.16
N GLY A 269 -19.60 18.38 -5.59
CA GLY A 269 -20.17 19.66 -5.15
C GLY A 269 -19.68 20.13 -3.78
N LEU A 270 -18.86 19.33 -3.06
CA LEU A 270 -18.25 19.73 -1.79
C LEU A 270 -16.73 19.82 -1.88
N SER A 271 -16.17 20.85 -1.28
CA SER A 271 -14.76 20.92 -0.88
C SER A 271 -14.45 19.92 0.24
N PRO A 272 -13.16 19.57 0.48
CA PRO A 272 -12.78 18.74 1.62
C PRO A 272 -13.24 19.30 2.98
N GLU A 273 -13.23 20.62 3.14
CA GLU A 273 -13.66 21.33 4.34
C GLU A 273 -15.17 21.19 4.55
N GLU A 274 -15.97 21.49 3.54
CA GLU A 274 -17.44 21.33 3.60
C GLU A 274 -17.82 19.86 3.81
N ALA A 275 -17.12 18.93 3.17
CA ALA A 275 -17.29 17.50 3.37
C ALA A 275 -16.94 17.07 4.81
N ARG A 276 -15.96 17.71 5.45
CA ARG A 276 -15.62 17.45 6.86
C ARG A 276 -16.70 17.98 7.80
N GLU A 277 -17.25 19.15 7.50
CA GLU A 277 -18.29 19.78 8.32
C GLU A 277 -19.63 19.04 8.19
N LEU A 278 -20.07 18.75 6.96
CA LEU A 278 -21.34 18.06 6.71
C LEU A 278 -21.36 16.64 7.32
N ARG A 279 -20.22 15.95 7.37
CA ARG A 279 -20.11 14.66 8.06
C ARG A 279 -20.42 14.74 9.56
N LYS A 280 -20.16 15.88 10.18
CA LYS A 280 -20.44 16.10 11.61
C LYS A 280 -21.87 16.59 11.82
N THR A 281 -22.31 17.56 11.03
CA THR A 281 -23.58 18.26 11.23
C THR A 281 -24.78 17.50 10.67
N ASN A 282 -24.62 16.80 9.55
CA ASN A 282 -25.69 16.02 8.92
C ASN A 282 -25.14 14.77 8.19
N PRO A 283 -24.77 13.73 8.93
CA PRO A 283 -24.17 12.51 8.36
C PRO A 283 -25.09 11.77 7.38
N GLU A 284 -26.41 11.83 7.58
CA GLU A 284 -27.38 11.19 6.68
C GLU A 284 -27.41 11.87 5.31
N MET A 285 -27.43 13.21 5.29
CA MET A 285 -27.35 13.98 4.05
C MET A 285 -26.02 13.74 3.35
N TYR A 286 -24.91 13.71 4.10
CA TYR A 286 -23.59 13.38 3.55
C TYR A 286 -23.59 12.01 2.86
N GLU A 287 -24.14 11.00 3.52
CA GLU A 287 -24.17 9.65 2.96
C GLU A 287 -25.03 9.59 1.68
N LYS A 288 -26.15 10.32 1.64
CA LYS A 288 -27.01 10.42 0.45
C LYS A 288 -26.25 11.00 -0.75
N ILE A 289 -25.59 12.15 -0.60
CA ILE A 289 -24.84 12.78 -1.71
C ILE A 289 -23.59 11.99 -2.11
N ALA A 290 -22.95 11.28 -1.17
CA ALA A 290 -21.82 10.40 -1.45
C ALA A 290 -22.27 9.18 -2.26
N LYS A 291 -23.42 8.57 -1.91
CA LYS A 291 -24.05 7.50 -2.69
C LYS A 291 -24.36 7.94 -4.11
N ASP A 292 -24.88 9.15 -4.29
CA ASP A 292 -25.18 9.72 -5.60
C ASP A 292 -23.92 9.93 -6.46
N SER A 293 -22.84 10.41 -5.84
CA SER A 293 -21.54 10.56 -6.50
C SER A 293 -20.92 9.22 -6.89
N ILE A 294 -21.02 8.20 -6.02
CA ILE A 294 -20.57 6.83 -6.32
C ILE A 294 -21.34 6.23 -7.49
N ARG A 295 -22.66 6.45 -7.55
CA ARG A 295 -23.51 5.98 -8.66
C ARG A 295 -22.97 6.49 -10.00
N ARG A 296 -22.74 7.80 -10.10
CA ARG A 296 -22.19 8.47 -11.29
C ARG A 296 -20.79 7.97 -11.65
N HIS A 297 -19.91 7.86 -10.65
CA HIS A 297 -18.55 7.35 -10.86
C HIS A 297 -18.55 5.93 -11.45
N VAL A 298 -19.35 5.01 -10.89
CA VAL A 298 -19.44 3.63 -11.39
C VAL A 298 -20.06 3.59 -12.79
N GLN A 299 -21.10 4.39 -13.05
CA GLN A 299 -21.70 4.50 -14.38
C GLN A 299 -20.70 4.99 -15.43
N ALA A 300 -19.87 5.98 -15.10
CA ALA A 300 -18.82 6.46 -15.99
C ALA A 300 -17.78 5.36 -16.29
N MET A 301 -17.35 4.59 -15.28
CA MET A 301 -16.45 3.44 -15.48
C MET A 301 -17.05 2.35 -16.39
N ILE A 302 -18.36 2.08 -16.25
CA ILE A 302 -19.08 1.15 -17.14
C ILE A 302 -19.08 1.68 -18.57
N GLU A 303 -19.31 2.98 -18.76
CA GLU A 303 -19.32 3.61 -20.08
C GLU A 303 -17.94 3.57 -20.74
N PHE A 304 -16.85 3.83 -20.02
CA PHE A 304 -15.50 3.63 -20.54
C PHE A 304 -15.27 2.19 -21.01
N LYS A 305 -15.75 1.20 -20.25
CA LYS A 305 -15.68 -0.21 -20.67
C LYS A 305 -16.43 -0.46 -21.97
N LYS A 306 -17.64 0.09 -22.12
CA LYS A 306 -18.45 -0.03 -23.35
C LYS A 306 -17.74 0.60 -24.55
N ARG A 307 -17.00 1.69 -24.34
CA ARG A 307 -16.17 2.34 -25.37
C ARG A 307 -14.84 1.62 -25.64
N GLY A 308 -14.60 0.48 -24.99
CA GLY A 308 -13.45 -0.40 -25.22
C GLY A 308 -12.20 -0.05 -24.42
N SER A 309 -12.31 0.71 -23.32
CA SER A 309 -11.22 0.84 -22.35
C SER A 309 -11.10 -0.44 -21.51
N VAL A 310 -9.89 -0.78 -21.09
CA VAL A 310 -9.66 -1.83 -20.09
C VAL A 310 -10.06 -1.26 -18.72
N VAL A 311 -11.11 -1.80 -18.11
CA VAL A 311 -11.64 -1.32 -16.83
C VAL A 311 -11.58 -2.41 -15.77
N PHE A 312 -11.09 -2.08 -14.58
CA PHE A 312 -11.07 -2.98 -13.44
C PHE A 312 -11.16 -2.26 -12.09
N ASP A 313 -11.63 -2.99 -11.08
CA ASP A 313 -11.69 -2.55 -9.68
C ASP A 313 -10.37 -2.86 -8.97
N TYR A 314 -9.85 -1.91 -8.21
CA TYR A 314 -8.57 -2.02 -7.52
C TYR A 314 -8.72 -2.17 -5.99
N GLY A 315 -9.70 -2.97 -5.56
CA GLY A 315 -9.80 -3.45 -4.18
C GLY A 315 -10.34 -2.44 -3.16
N ASN A 316 -11.03 -1.40 -3.61
CA ASN A 316 -11.62 -0.38 -2.72
C ASN A 316 -13.14 -0.53 -2.54
N ASN A 317 -13.73 -1.62 -3.02
CA ASN A 317 -15.15 -1.95 -2.88
C ASN A 317 -16.12 -1.02 -3.64
N LEU A 318 -15.62 -0.18 -4.57
CA LEU A 318 -16.45 0.78 -5.31
C LEU A 318 -17.61 0.09 -6.05
N ARG A 319 -17.37 -1.06 -6.69
CA ARG A 319 -18.43 -1.83 -7.38
C ARG A 319 -19.57 -2.24 -6.45
N LYS A 320 -19.25 -2.70 -5.23
CA LYS A 320 -20.28 -3.10 -4.26
C LYS A 320 -21.10 -1.89 -3.79
N GLN A 321 -20.46 -0.74 -3.61
CA GLN A 321 -21.19 0.48 -3.29
C GLN A 321 -22.08 0.91 -4.47
N GLY A 322 -21.57 0.88 -5.70
CA GLY A 322 -22.35 1.11 -6.93
C GLY A 322 -23.59 0.22 -7.01
N HIS A 323 -23.43 -1.07 -6.74
CA HIS A 323 -24.54 -2.02 -6.70
C HIS A 323 -25.56 -1.68 -5.61
N ARG A 324 -25.12 -1.34 -4.40
CA ARG A 324 -25.99 -0.94 -3.28
C ARG A 324 -26.82 0.31 -3.57
N VAL A 325 -26.31 1.21 -4.41
CA VAL A 325 -27.01 2.45 -4.81
C VAL A 325 -27.79 2.29 -6.13
N GLY A 326 -28.00 1.05 -6.58
CA GLY A 326 -28.90 0.73 -7.70
C GLY A 326 -28.26 0.58 -9.07
N VAL A 327 -26.93 0.62 -9.19
CA VAL A 327 -26.24 0.34 -10.46
C VAL A 327 -26.22 -1.18 -10.71
N LYS A 328 -27.18 -1.67 -11.51
CA LYS A 328 -27.37 -3.12 -11.77
C LYS A 328 -26.08 -3.78 -12.29
N ASP A 329 -25.40 -3.15 -13.24
CA ASP A 329 -24.21 -3.68 -13.89
C ASP A 329 -22.89 -3.29 -13.20
N ALA A 330 -22.93 -2.89 -11.92
CA ALA A 330 -21.73 -2.45 -11.20
C ALA A 330 -20.59 -3.48 -11.17
N PHE A 331 -20.88 -4.77 -11.36
CA PHE A 331 -19.90 -5.84 -11.41
C PHE A 331 -19.46 -6.24 -12.82
N CYS A 332 -19.85 -5.50 -13.86
CA CYS A 332 -19.50 -5.84 -15.25
C CYS A 332 -18.00 -5.69 -15.57
N PHE A 333 -17.22 -5.07 -14.69
CA PHE A 333 -15.75 -5.07 -14.75
C PHE A 333 -15.14 -5.87 -13.59
N PRO A 334 -14.06 -6.63 -13.83
CA PRO A 334 -13.50 -7.57 -12.85
C PRO A 334 -12.72 -6.84 -11.75
N GLY A 335 -12.37 -7.58 -10.70
CA GLY A 335 -11.39 -7.12 -9.71
C GLY A 335 -9.98 -7.43 -10.17
N PHE A 336 -9.03 -6.55 -9.87
CA PHE A 336 -7.63 -6.72 -10.28
C PHE A 336 -7.04 -8.04 -9.79
N ALA A 337 -7.42 -8.48 -8.59
CA ALA A 337 -6.89 -9.68 -7.98
C ALA A 337 -7.31 -10.93 -8.78
N SER A 338 -8.60 -11.05 -9.12
CA SER A 338 -9.09 -12.17 -9.92
C SER A 338 -8.60 -12.12 -11.35
N GLU A 339 -8.53 -10.92 -11.92
CA GLU A 339 -8.16 -10.72 -13.31
C GLU A 339 -6.66 -10.93 -13.50
N TYR A 340 -5.83 -10.10 -12.87
CA TYR A 340 -4.41 -9.98 -13.21
C TYR A 340 -3.47 -10.70 -12.24
N ILE A 341 -3.79 -10.73 -10.94
CA ILE A 341 -2.84 -11.20 -9.92
C ILE A 341 -3.00 -12.69 -9.59
N ARG A 342 -4.20 -13.27 -9.73
CA ARG A 342 -4.45 -14.68 -9.37
C ARG A 342 -3.50 -15.67 -10.04
N PRO A 343 -3.14 -15.56 -11.33
CA PRO A 343 -2.16 -16.46 -11.93
C PRO A 343 -0.80 -16.43 -11.21
N LEU A 344 -0.33 -15.25 -10.82
CA LEU A 344 0.89 -15.09 -10.01
C LEU A 344 0.74 -15.82 -8.66
N PHE A 345 -0.41 -15.67 -8.00
CA PHE A 345 -0.68 -16.39 -6.75
C PHE A 345 -0.69 -17.92 -6.93
N CYS A 346 -1.14 -18.44 -8.08
CA CYS A 346 -1.11 -19.88 -8.36
C CYS A 346 0.32 -20.44 -8.46
N GLU A 347 1.30 -19.62 -8.83
CA GLU A 347 2.73 -19.98 -8.81
C GLU A 347 3.37 -19.76 -7.43
N GLY A 348 2.60 -19.28 -6.45
CA GLY A 348 3.11 -18.86 -5.15
C GLY A 348 3.85 -17.53 -5.20
N MET A 349 3.73 -16.74 -6.28
CA MET A 349 4.26 -15.38 -6.31
C MET A 349 3.46 -14.47 -5.39
N GLY A 350 4.13 -13.45 -4.86
CA GLY A 350 3.53 -12.51 -3.93
C GLY A 350 4.61 -11.63 -3.32
N PRO A 351 4.23 -10.67 -2.47
CA PRO A 351 5.10 -9.60 -2.00
C PRO A 351 6.11 -10.08 -0.95
N PHE A 352 7.07 -10.91 -1.38
CA PHE A 352 8.23 -11.29 -0.61
C PHE A 352 9.09 -10.04 -0.39
N ARG A 353 9.61 -9.91 0.82
CA ARG A 353 10.31 -8.71 1.27
C ARG A 353 11.36 -9.09 2.27
N TRP A 354 12.39 -8.27 2.36
CA TRP A 354 13.38 -8.37 3.40
C TRP A 354 13.84 -7.00 3.87
N ILE A 355 14.40 -6.96 5.07
CA ILE A 355 14.91 -5.76 5.72
C ILE A 355 16.34 -5.98 6.20
N ALA A 356 17.23 -5.02 5.93
CA ALA A 356 18.58 -5.03 6.45
C ALA A 356 18.57 -4.52 7.89
N LEU A 357 18.69 -5.41 8.88
CA LEU A 357 18.69 -5.01 10.29
C LEU A 357 19.90 -4.14 10.64
N SER A 358 20.96 -4.19 9.84
CA SER A 358 22.12 -3.31 9.96
C SER A 358 21.74 -1.84 9.99
N GLY A 359 20.74 -1.46 9.20
CA GLY A 359 20.50 -0.07 8.81
C GLY A 359 21.39 0.37 7.64
N ASP A 360 22.23 -0.52 7.10
CA ASP A 360 23.11 -0.25 5.98
C ASP A 360 22.42 -0.57 4.65
N GLN A 361 22.41 0.40 3.73
CA GLN A 361 21.81 0.26 2.42
C GLN A 361 22.61 -0.69 1.51
N GLU A 362 23.92 -0.82 1.75
CA GLU A 362 24.79 -1.69 0.97
C GLU A 362 24.38 -3.17 1.11
N ASP A 363 23.82 -3.57 2.26
CA ASP A 363 23.25 -4.91 2.42
C ASP A 363 22.10 -5.14 1.42
N ILE A 364 21.26 -4.13 1.17
CA ILE A 364 20.16 -4.25 0.19
C ILE A 364 20.72 -4.29 -1.23
N TYR A 365 21.63 -3.40 -1.60
CA TYR A 365 22.24 -3.43 -2.95
C TYR A 365 22.95 -4.76 -3.21
N ARG A 366 23.63 -5.31 -2.20
CA ARG A 366 24.25 -6.63 -2.30
C ARG A 366 23.23 -7.74 -2.51
N THR A 367 22.09 -7.70 -1.82
CA THR A 367 21.00 -8.64 -2.07
C THR A 367 20.35 -8.47 -3.45
N ASP A 368 20.30 -7.23 -3.97
CA ASP A 368 19.79 -6.92 -5.31
C ASP A 368 20.73 -7.48 -6.40
N GLU A 369 22.05 -7.36 -6.25
CA GLU A 369 23.02 -8.01 -7.15
C GLU A 369 22.87 -9.53 -7.18
N ILE A 370 22.74 -10.15 -6.00
CA ILE A 370 22.64 -11.61 -5.87
C ILE A 370 21.34 -12.12 -6.46
N ILE A 371 20.20 -11.49 -6.17
CA ILE A 371 18.91 -11.94 -6.69
C ILE A 371 18.85 -11.82 -8.23
N LEU A 372 19.45 -10.77 -8.80
CA LEU A 372 19.60 -10.62 -10.26
C LEU A 372 20.56 -11.66 -10.86
N SER A 373 21.60 -12.05 -10.12
CA SER A 373 22.55 -13.08 -10.57
C SER A 373 21.96 -14.50 -10.55
N ILE A 374 21.09 -14.80 -9.59
CA ILE A 374 20.43 -16.11 -9.49
C ILE A 374 19.32 -16.21 -10.54
N PHE A 375 18.54 -15.15 -10.72
CA PHE A 375 17.36 -15.13 -11.61
C PHE A 375 17.60 -14.30 -12.87
N LYS A 376 18.77 -14.46 -13.51
CA LYS A 376 19.20 -13.69 -14.70
C LYS A 376 18.20 -13.71 -15.88
N GLY A 377 17.39 -14.75 -15.98
CA GLY A 377 16.37 -14.89 -17.03
C GLY A 377 15.09 -14.08 -16.78
N ASP A 378 14.88 -13.56 -15.57
CA ASP A 378 13.69 -12.79 -15.23
C ASP A 378 13.87 -11.30 -15.54
N GLY A 379 13.56 -10.92 -16.78
CA GLY A 379 13.59 -9.51 -17.22
C GLY A 379 12.70 -8.60 -16.38
N ARG A 380 11.58 -9.12 -15.84
CA ARG A 380 10.66 -8.38 -14.97
C ARG A 380 11.33 -8.05 -13.63
N LEU A 381 12.07 -8.98 -13.03
CA LEU A 381 12.84 -8.73 -11.81
C LEU A 381 13.89 -7.63 -12.02
N LYS A 382 14.61 -7.68 -13.15
CA LYS A 382 15.58 -6.65 -13.52
C LYS A 382 14.95 -5.28 -13.68
N GLU A 383 13.89 -5.17 -14.47
CA GLU A 383 13.16 -3.91 -14.66
C GLU A 383 12.65 -3.34 -13.33
N TRP A 384 12.15 -4.22 -12.46
CA TRP A 384 11.70 -3.83 -11.13
C TRP A 384 12.84 -3.26 -10.27
N ILE A 385 13.96 -3.99 -10.12
CA ILE A 385 15.11 -3.57 -9.31
C ILE A 385 15.71 -2.26 -9.85
N ASP A 386 15.99 -2.21 -11.15
CA ASP A 386 16.50 -1.02 -11.83
C ASP A 386 15.58 0.19 -11.62
N PHE A 387 14.26 -0.02 -11.56
CA PHE A 387 13.30 1.04 -11.32
C PHE A 387 13.34 1.51 -9.86
N VAL A 388 13.29 0.59 -8.90
CA VAL A 388 13.19 0.96 -7.49
C VAL A 388 14.46 1.59 -6.96
N GLU A 389 15.64 1.15 -7.39
CA GLU A 389 16.92 1.76 -7.03
C GLU A 389 17.03 3.20 -7.55
N ARG A 390 16.57 3.46 -8.77
CA ARG A 390 16.60 4.82 -9.35
C ARG A 390 15.54 5.75 -8.75
N ARG A 391 14.39 5.22 -8.33
CA ARG A 391 13.23 6.03 -7.94
C ARG A 391 13.07 6.23 -6.45
N PHE A 392 13.48 5.28 -5.62
CA PHE A 392 13.21 5.31 -4.18
C PHE A 392 14.50 5.33 -3.36
N ALA A 393 14.61 6.31 -2.47
CA ALA A 393 15.52 6.24 -1.34
C ALA A 393 14.94 5.33 -0.26
N PHE A 394 15.82 4.75 0.56
CA PHE A 394 15.41 4.05 1.76
C PHE A 394 14.99 5.05 2.84
N HIS A 395 13.90 4.73 3.53
CA HIS A 395 13.36 5.48 4.66
C HIS A 395 13.18 4.51 5.82
N GLY A 396 13.67 4.88 7.01
CA GLY A 396 13.84 3.92 8.10
C GLY A 396 14.95 2.91 7.82
N LEU A 397 14.76 1.65 8.22
CA LEU A 397 15.69 0.58 7.85
C LEU A 397 15.62 0.31 6.33
N PRO A 398 16.75 0.03 5.66
CA PRO A 398 16.77 -0.35 4.25
C PRO A 398 15.99 -1.65 4.01
N VAL A 399 15.15 -1.63 2.97
CA VAL A 399 14.15 -2.67 2.68
C VAL A 399 14.03 -2.90 1.19
N ARG A 400 13.75 -4.13 0.80
CA ARG A 400 13.41 -4.48 -0.58
C ARG A 400 12.17 -5.36 -0.60
N VAL A 401 11.37 -5.17 -1.64
CA VAL A 401 10.27 -6.09 -2.01
C VAL A 401 10.60 -6.65 -3.38
N CYS A 402 10.52 -7.96 -3.54
CA CYS A 402 10.55 -8.62 -4.84
C CYS A 402 9.45 -9.69 -4.87
N TRP A 403 8.63 -9.73 -5.92
CA TRP A 403 7.66 -10.80 -6.08
C TRP A 403 8.36 -12.07 -6.53
N LEU A 404 8.48 -13.02 -5.61
CA LEU A 404 9.10 -14.32 -5.79
C LEU A 404 8.08 -15.46 -5.63
N ASN A 405 8.21 -16.48 -6.47
CA ASN A 405 7.37 -17.68 -6.48
C ASN A 405 7.72 -18.65 -5.34
N TYR A 406 7.00 -19.78 -5.27
CA TYR A 406 7.19 -20.79 -4.22
C TYR A 406 8.64 -21.26 -4.05
N LYS A 407 9.34 -21.58 -5.14
CA LYS A 407 10.72 -22.10 -5.09
C LYS A 407 11.74 -20.99 -4.84
N GLU A 408 11.56 -19.87 -5.51
CA GLU A 408 12.47 -18.72 -5.46
C GLU A 408 12.64 -18.19 -4.03
N ARG A 409 11.55 -18.13 -3.24
CA ARG A 409 11.61 -17.69 -1.85
C ARG A 409 12.53 -18.55 -0.99
N SER A 410 12.43 -19.87 -1.10
CA SER A 410 13.24 -20.79 -0.30
C SER A 410 14.70 -20.73 -0.72
N VAL A 411 14.97 -20.69 -2.03
CA VAL A 411 16.34 -20.58 -2.57
C VAL A 411 16.98 -19.27 -2.09
N PHE A 412 16.28 -18.15 -2.26
CA PHE A 412 16.82 -16.85 -1.91
C PHE A 412 16.98 -16.67 -0.39
N GLY A 413 16.04 -17.17 0.42
CA GLY A 413 16.15 -17.17 1.88
C GLY A 413 17.38 -17.94 2.39
N ASN A 414 17.66 -19.11 1.83
CA ASN A 414 18.85 -19.88 2.18
C ASN A 414 20.14 -19.15 1.80
N ILE A 415 20.17 -18.50 0.64
CA ILE A 415 21.33 -17.75 0.17
C ILE A 415 21.58 -16.54 1.08
N MET A 416 20.55 -15.76 1.42
CA MET A 416 20.70 -14.66 2.38
C MET A 416 21.26 -15.15 3.72
N ASN A 417 20.80 -16.30 4.22
CA ASN A 417 21.30 -16.86 5.47
C ASN A 417 22.78 -17.27 5.38
N GLU A 418 23.22 -17.88 4.28
CA GLU A 418 24.64 -18.18 4.06
C GLU A 418 25.47 -16.90 3.89
N MET A 419 24.95 -15.85 3.23
CA MET A 419 25.65 -14.57 3.12
C MET A 419 25.89 -13.91 4.49
N VAL A 420 24.90 -13.97 5.40
CA VAL A 420 25.07 -13.50 6.79
C VAL A 420 26.13 -14.32 7.51
N LYS A 421 26.10 -15.65 7.36
CA LYS A 421 27.06 -16.57 8.00
C LYS A 421 28.50 -16.35 7.51
N LEU A 422 28.67 -16.03 6.23
CA LEU A 422 29.96 -15.74 5.61
C LEU A 422 30.44 -14.29 5.85
N GLY A 423 29.59 -13.42 6.39
CA GLY A 423 29.88 -12.00 6.60
C GLY A 423 29.84 -11.16 5.32
N GLU A 424 29.20 -11.66 4.25
CA GLU A 424 28.92 -10.88 3.04
C GLU A 424 27.78 -9.87 3.25
N LEU A 425 26.91 -10.13 4.23
CA LEU A 425 25.97 -9.15 4.77
C LEU A 425 26.42 -8.77 6.18
N ASN A 426 26.41 -7.47 6.48
CA ASN A 426 26.92 -6.94 7.73
C ASN A 426 26.14 -7.47 8.95
N HIS A 427 24.83 -7.71 8.78
CA HIS A 427 23.93 -8.16 9.84
C HIS A 427 22.84 -9.11 9.30
N PRO A 428 22.14 -9.85 10.19
CA PRO A 428 20.99 -10.64 9.78
C PRO A 428 19.94 -9.79 9.04
N ALA A 429 19.42 -10.31 7.94
CA ALA A 429 18.22 -9.78 7.29
C ALA A 429 16.98 -10.54 7.79
N LEU A 430 15.83 -9.86 7.87
CA LEU A 430 14.53 -10.46 8.18
C LEU A 430 13.60 -10.49 6.99
#